data_AF-A0AAV3PL70-F1
#
_entry.id   AF-A0AAV3PL70-F1
#
_cell.length_a   1.000
_cell.length_b   1.000
_cell.length_c   1.000
_cell.angle_alpha   90.00
_cell.angle_beta   90.00
_cell.angle_gamma   90.00
#
_symmetry.space_group_name_H-M   'P 1'
#
loop_
_entity.id
_entity.type
_entity.pdbx_description
1 polymer ?
#
loop_
_entity_poly.entity_id
_entity_poly.type
_entity_poly.pdbx_seq_one_letter_code
_entity_poly.pdbx_strand_id
1 'polypeptide(L)'
;MQQNDKQQKHRSVQFWCCPKVTAQTCSEEDENIIQSVVQGKTPSYSLESKLGDCFRAAAIRREALQRITGKSLEGLPLEHFDYDYILGQCCEMPVGYVQIPVGIAGPLLLDDKEYSVPMATTEGFLVASTNRGCKAIYASGGATSVVLRDAMTRAPVVRLGTAKRAAELKFALDVS
;
A
#
# COMPACT_ATOMS: atom_id res chain seq x y z
N MET A 1 14.06 -54.51 -1.09
CA MET A 1 15.33 -53.77 -1.29
C MET A 1 15.20 -53.09 -2.65
N GLN A 2 15.01 -51.79 -2.81
CA GLN A 2 15.34 -50.63 -1.98
C GLN A 2 14.23 -49.56 -2.12
N GLN A 3 14.03 -48.82 -1.04
CA GLN A 3 13.21 -47.60 -0.96
C GLN A 3 13.73 -46.54 -1.93
N ASN A 4 12.87 -45.63 -2.38
CA ASN A 4 13.28 -44.29 -2.74
C ASN A 4 12.19 -43.28 -2.36
N ASP A 5 12.36 -42.77 -1.15
CA ASP A 5 11.65 -41.64 -0.58
C ASP A 5 11.78 -40.42 -1.49
N LYS A 6 10.64 -39.98 -2.04
CA LYS A 6 10.54 -38.64 -2.65
C LYS A 6 10.52 -37.63 -1.51
N GLN A 7 11.70 -37.19 -1.10
CA GLN A 7 11.91 -36.02 -0.26
C GLN A 7 11.14 -34.83 -0.83
N GLN A 8 10.09 -34.40 -0.12
CA GLN A 8 9.50 -33.09 -0.26
C GLN A 8 10.57 -32.05 0.07
N LYS A 9 11.21 -31.49 -0.96
CA LYS A 9 12.01 -30.27 -0.82
C LYS A 9 11.07 -29.13 -0.45
N HIS A 10 10.97 -28.84 0.85
CA HIS A 10 10.62 -27.52 1.37
C HIS A 10 11.54 -26.50 0.71
N ARG A 11 11.13 -25.93 -0.43
CA ARG A 11 11.74 -24.70 -0.95
C ARG A 11 11.20 -23.59 -0.06
N SER A 12 11.95 -23.26 0.98
CA SER A 12 11.84 -21.96 1.62
C SER A 12 11.87 -20.93 0.50
N VAL A 13 10.79 -20.16 0.38
CA VAL A 13 10.79 -18.96 -0.44
C VAL A 13 11.83 -18.08 0.21
N GLN A 14 13.07 -18.12 -0.31
CA GLN A 14 14.09 -17.16 0.04
C GLN A 14 13.55 -15.82 -0.46
N PHE A 15 12.86 -15.12 0.45
CA PHE A 15 12.72 -13.68 0.39
C PHE A 15 14.08 -13.15 -0.01
N TRP A 16 14.13 -12.46 -1.15
CA TRP A 16 15.32 -11.83 -1.64
C TRP A 16 15.87 -10.97 -0.50
N CYS A 17 16.97 -11.42 0.10
CA CYS A 17 17.57 -10.75 1.24
C CYS A 17 18.06 -9.41 0.70
N CYS A 18 17.35 -8.34 1.06
CA CYS A 18 17.79 -6.99 0.80
C CYS A 18 19.22 -6.86 1.36
N PRO A 19 20.16 -6.20 0.65
CA PRO A 19 21.49 -5.92 1.21
C PRO A 19 21.32 -5.35 2.63
N LYS A 20 22.12 -5.83 3.58
CA LYS A 20 22.09 -5.32 4.96
C LYS A 20 22.26 -3.81 4.90
N VAL A 21 21.19 -3.08 5.25
CA VAL A 21 21.16 -1.61 5.24
C VAL A 21 22.29 -1.14 6.14
N THR A 22 23.27 -0.46 5.55
CA THR A 22 24.34 0.22 6.27
C THR A 22 23.71 1.27 7.18
N ALA A 23 23.98 1.18 8.47
CA ALA A 23 23.51 2.12 9.48
C ALA A 23 23.82 3.56 9.03
N GLN A 24 22.76 4.32 8.75
CA GLN A 24 22.86 5.72 8.40
C GLN A 24 23.38 6.47 9.63
N THR A 25 24.52 7.16 9.50
CA THR A 25 25.12 7.93 10.58
C THR A 25 24.21 9.11 10.92
N CYS A 26 23.49 9.00 12.03
CA CYS A 26 22.66 10.06 12.58
C CYS A 26 23.56 11.25 12.96
N SER A 27 23.32 12.43 12.38
CA SER A 27 24.06 13.64 12.78
C SER A 27 23.69 14.01 14.22
N GLU A 28 24.54 14.77 14.92
CA GLU A 28 24.23 15.23 16.29
C GLU A 28 22.91 16.03 16.35
N GLU A 29 22.57 16.74 15.27
CA GLU A 29 21.30 17.45 15.13
C GLU A 29 20.11 16.48 15.06
N ASP A 30 20.23 15.41 14.27
CA ASP A 30 19.18 14.40 14.12
C ASP A 30 18.93 13.69 15.46
N GLU A 31 19.98 13.37 16.21
CA GLU A 31 19.85 12.79 17.55
C GLU A 31 19.07 13.68 18.52
N ASN A 32 19.34 14.99 18.50
CA ASN A 32 18.62 15.96 19.32
C ASN A 32 17.14 16.06 18.92
N ILE A 33 16.83 15.99 17.63
CA ILE A 33 15.45 16.00 17.12
C ILE A 33 14.75 14.70 17.51
N ILE A 34 15.40 13.54 17.33
CA ILE A 34 14.85 12.24 17.74
C ILE A 34 14.51 12.24 19.23
N GLN A 35 15.43 12.68 20.09
CA GLN A 35 15.19 12.82 21.53
C GLN A 35 13.99 13.73 21.83
N SER A 36 13.89 14.86 21.12
CA SER A 36 12.78 15.80 21.28
C SER A 36 11.42 15.22 20.85
N VAL A 37 11.41 14.36 19.83
CA VAL A 37 10.21 13.64 19.38
C VAL A 37 9.84 12.53 20.38
N VAL A 38 10.82 11.75 20.86
CA VAL A 38 10.60 10.70 21.88
C VAL A 38 10.05 11.28 23.18
N GLN A 39 10.55 12.43 23.61
CA GLN A 39 10.07 13.15 24.79
C GLN A 39 8.70 13.84 24.58
N GLY A 40 8.14 13.85 23.37
CA GLY A 40 6.87 14.49 23.04
C GLY A 40 6.91 16.03 22.94
N LYS A 41 8.10 16.65 22.98
CA LYS A 41 8.27 18.11 22.82
C LYS A 41 8.01 18.56 21.38
N THR A 42 8.45 17.75 20.41
CA THR A 42 8.21 18.01 18.99
C THR A 42 7.18 17.01 18.45
N PRO A 43 6.04 17.49 17.89
CA PRO A 43 5.07 16.60 17.28
C PRO A 43 5.60 16.01 15.98
N SER A 44 5.51 14.67 15.84
CA SER A 44 6.09 13.92 14.71
C SER A 44 5.48 14.29 13.35
N TYR A 45 4.21 14.70 13.30
CA TYR A 45 3.55 15.13 12.05
C TYR A 45 4.07 16.47 11.51
N SER A 46 4.86 17.21 12.30
CA SER A 46 5.42 18.53 11.90
C SER A 46 6.85 18.45 11.36
N LEU A 47 7.40 17.25 11.23
CA LEU A 47 8.81 17.07 10.86
C LEU A 47 9.07 17.48 9.41
N GLU A 48 8.17 17.14 8.49
CA GLU A 48 8.29 17.49 7.07
C GLU A 48 8.32 19.00 6.87
N SER A 49 7.45 19.75 7.56
CA SER A 49 7.40 21.22 7.45
C SER A 49 8.56 21.93 8.16
N LYS A 50 9.12 21.35 9.23
CA LYS A 50 10.25 21.93 9.97
C LYS A 50 11.60 21.65 9.33
N LEU A 51 11.78 20.47 8.77
CA LEU A 51 13.06 20.02 8.22
C LEU A 51 13.19 20.36 6.74
N GLY A 52 12.08 20.50 6.01
CA GLY A 52 12.08 20.74 4.57
C GLY A 52 12.60 19.55 3.74
N ASP A 53 12.81 18.40 4.38
CA ASP A 53 13.27 17.16 3.76
C ASP A 53 12.40 16.01 4.28
N CYS A 54 11.54 15.49 3.40
CA CYS A 54 10.57 14.45 3.73
C CYS A 54 11.25 13.10 4.01
N PHE A 55 12.35 12.80 3.32
CA PHE A 55 13.12 11.57 3.56
C PHE A 55 13.77 11.61 4.94
N ARG A 56 14.43 12.72 5.29
CA ARG A 56 15.02 12.92 6.62
C ARG A 56 13.96 12.90 7.72
N ALA A 57 12.80 13.51 7.48
CA ALA A 57 11.66 13.47 8.42
C ALA A 57 11.17 12.02 8.67
N ALA A 58 11.05 11.21 7.62
CA ALA A 58 10.69 9.81 7.73
C ALA A 58 11.75 8.98 8.47
N ALA A 59 13.04 9.25 8.24
CA ALA A 59 14.16 8.61 8.94
C ALA A 59 14.14 8.90 10.45
N ILE A 60 14.03 10.18 10.83
CA ILE A 60 13.96 10.60 12.23
C ILE A 60 12.73 10.00 12.92
N ARG A 61 11.59 9.99 12.24
CA ARG A 61 10.36 9.39 12.76
C ARG A 61 10.50 7.89 12.98
N ARG A 62 11.09 7.18 12.03
CA ARG A 62 11.37 5.75 12.13
C ARG A 62 12.24 5.46 13.36
N GLU A 63 13.33 6.21 13.54
CA GLU A 63 14.21 6.03 14.71
C GLU A 63 13.52 6.35 16.04
N ALA A 64 12.75 7.44 16.10
CA ALA A 64 11.95 7.77 17.27
C ALA A 64 10.94 6.66 17.60
N LEU A 65 10.30 6.08 16.58
CA LEU A 65 9.34 4.99 16.74
C LEU A 65 10.00 3.70 17.28
N GLN A 66 11.20 3.36 16.81
CA GLN A 66 11.97 2.23 17.35
C GLN A 66 12.28 2.42 18.83
N ARG A 67 12.69 3.63 19.23
CA ARG A 67 13.00 3.96 20.64
C ARG A 67 11.76 3.94 21.54
N ILE A 68 10.64 4.47 21.05
CA ILE A 68 9.37 4.51 21.81
C ILE A 68 8.81 3.08 22.01
N THR A 69 8.84 2.27 20.96
CA THR A 69 8.24 0.92 20.99
C THR A 69 9.18 -0.17 21.51
N GLY A 70 10.49 0.10 21.55
CA GLY A 70 11.52 -0.89 21.84
C GLY A 70 11.62 -2.01 20.79
N LYS A 71 10.99 -1.83 19.62
CA LYS A 71 10.97 -2.82 18.53
C LYS A 71 11.77 -2.32 17.34
N SER A 72 12.53 -3.23 16.73
CA SER A 72 13.24 -2.96 15.48
C SER A 72 12.26 -2.89 14.30
N LEU A 73 12.46 -1.93 13.40
CA LEU A 73 11.78 -1.83 12.11
C LEU A 73 12.65 -2.39 10.97
N GLU A 74 13.63 -3.22 11.30
CA GLU A 74 14.43 -3.98 10.33
C GLU A 74 13.50 -4.79 9.40
N GLY A 75 13.75 -4.70 8.09
CA GLY A 75 12.89 -5.30 7.07
C GLY A 75 11.82 -4.37 6.48
N LEU A 76 11.61 -3.18 7.05
CA LEU A 76 10.87 -2.10 6.39
C LEU A 76 11.86 -1.20 5.65
N PRO A 77 11.90 -1.16 4.31
CA PRO A 77 12.78 -0.25 3.58
C PRO A 77 12.41 1.22 3.80
N LEU A 78 13.40 2.09 3.66
CA LEU A 78 13.24 3.55 3.73
C LEU A 78 13.81 4.23 2.47
N GLU A 79 14.95 3.75 1.98
CA GLU A 79 15.66 4.32 0.83
C GLU A 79 14.94 4.10 -0.50
N HIS A 80 15.35 4.83 -1.55
CA HIS A 80 14.86 4.68 -2.93
C HIS A 80 13.34 4.89 -3.10
N PHE A 81 12.73 5.67 -2.21
CA PHE A 81 11.34 6.09 -2.29
C PHE A 81 11.25 7.62 -2.26
N ASP A 82 10.43 8.18 -3.14
CA ASP A 82 10.19 9.62 -3.21
C ASP A 82 9.08 10.00 -2.20
N TYR A 83 9.51 10.52 -1.05
CA TYR A 83 8.59 10.92 0.02
C TYR A 83 7.88 12.25 -0.26
N ASP A 84 8.40 13.07 -1.19
CA ASP A 84 7.78 14.34 -1.53
C ASP A 84 6.47 14.10 -2.29
N TYR A 85 6.40 13.03 -3.10
CA TYR A 85 5.21 12.68 -3.87
C TYR A 85 4.01 12.24 -3.01
N ILE A 86 4.24 11.67 -1.83
CA ILE A 86 3.15 11.18 -0.95
C ILE A 86 2.64 12.23 0.03
N LEU A 87 3.41 13.30 0.27
CA LEU A 87 3.13 14.30 1.28
C LEU A 87 1.80 15.03 0.99
N GLY A 88 0.85 14.93 1.92
CA GLY A 88 -0.45 15.59 1.82
C GLY A 88 -1.39 15.01 0.76
N GLN A 89 -1.04 13.86 0.18
CA GLN A 89 -1.83 13.18 -0.84
C GLN A 89 -2.24 11.77 -0.39
N CYS A 90 -1.25 10.92 -0.11
CA CYS A 90 -1.46 9.47 -0.01
C CYS A 90 -1.26 8.90 1.40
N CYS A 91 -0.31 9.46 2.16
CA CYS A 91 0.05 8.93 3.47
C CYS A 91 0.62 10.02 4.36
N GLU A 92 0.14 10.09 5.60
CA GLU A 92 0.69 10.94 6.64
C GLU A 92 1.71 10.17 7.49
N MET A 93 2.72 10.89 7.99
CA MET A 93 3.73 10.37 8.92
C MET A 93 4.44 9.08 8.45
N PRO A 94 5.02 9.05 7.23
CA PRO A 94 5.69 7.86 6.72
C PRO A 94 6.90 7.44 7.57
N VAL A 95 7.12 6.13 7.71
CA VAL A 95 8.29 5.51 8.40
C VAL A 95 9.03 4.50 7.52
N GLY A 96 8.62 4.41 6.25
CA GLY A 96 9.06 3.43 5.26
C GLY A 96 7.91 3.03 4.36
N TYR A 97 8.12 1.98 3.58
CA TYR A 97 7.12 1.42 2.67
C TYR A 97 7.19 -0.11 2.65
N VAL A 98 6.12 -0.77 2.19
CA VAL A 98 6.07 -2.22 2.06
C VAL A 98 6.21 -2.60 0.58
N GLN A 99 7.14 -3.51 0.29
CA GLN A 99 7.30 -4.07 -1.05
C GLN A 99 6.30 -5.21 -1.27
N ILE A 100 5.50 -5.11 -2.32
CA ILE A 100 4.55 -6.16 -2.73
C ILE A 100 5.04 -6.78 -4.05
N PRO A 101 5.20 -8.11 -4.14
CA PRO A 101 5.55 -8.76 -5.41
C PRO A 101 4.51 -8.46 -6.49
N VAL A 102 4.99 -8.10 -7.69
CA VAL A 102 4.15 -7.82 -8.86
C VAL A 102 4.42 -8.84 -9.95
N GLY A 103 3.39 -9.58 -10.35
CA GLY A 103 3.41 -10.49 -11.50
C GLY A 103 2.60 -9.93 -12.66
N ILE A 104 2.78 -10.52 -13.85
CA ILE A 104 1.99 -10.22 -15.05
C ILE A 104 1.14 -11.45 -15.41
N ALA A 105 -0.15 -11.24 -15.67
CA ALA A 105 -1.05 -12.23 -16.26
C ALA A 105 -1.49 -11.78 -17.66
N GLY A 106 -1.41 -12.65 -18.67
CA GLY A 106 -1.86 -12.35 -20.02
C GLY A 106 -1.15 -13.14 -21.14
N PRO A 107 -1.46 -12.82 -22.41
CA PRO A 107 -2.37 -11.75 -22.82
C PRO A 107 -3.84 -12.08 -22.52
N LEU A 108 -4.59 -11.09 -22.05
CA LEU A 108 -6.06 -11.12 -22.00
C LEU A 108 -6.59 -10.43 -23.26
N LEU A 109 -7.23 -11.18 -24.16
CA LEU A 109 -7.93 -10.61 -25.31
C LEU A 109 -9.32 -10.13 -24.87
N LEU A 110 -9.49 -8.83 -24.77
CA LEU A 110 -10.70 -8.17 -24.32
C LEU A 110 -11.05 -7.03 -25.29
N ASP A 111 -12.26 -7.04 -25.84
CA ASP A 111 -12.74 -6.02 -26.78
C ASP A 111 -11.75 -5.80 -27.95
N ASP A 112 -11.31 -6.92 -28.55
CA ASP A 112 -10.32 -7.01 -29.63
C ASP A 112 -8.94 -6.39 -29.33
N LYS A 113 -8.60 -6.21 -28.05
CA LYS A 113 -7.30 -5.71 -27.59
C LYS A 113 -6.63 -6.68 -26.63
N GLU A 114 -5.32 -6.79 -26.72
CA GLU A 114 -4.52 -7.62 -25.83
C GLU A 114 -4.00 -6.80 -24.64
N TYR A 115 -4.23 -7.32 -23.43
CA TYR A 115 -3.76 -6.70 -22.19
C TYR A 115 -2.80 -7.62 -21.44
N SER A 116 -1.68 -7.05 -20.99
CA SER A 116 -0.82 -7.65 -19.96
C SER A 116 -1.20 -7.03 -18.62
N VAL A 117 -1.85 -7.81 -17.75
CA VAL A 117 -2.44 -7.33 -16.50
C VAL A 117 -1.41 -7.42 -15.37
N PRO A 118 -0.94 -6.29 -14.82
CA PRO A 118 -0.09 -6.30 -13.64
C PRO A 118 -0.92 -6.64 -12.40
N MET A 119 -0.41 -7.55 -11.56
CA MET A 119 -1.07 -8.02 -10.35
C MET A 119 -0.08 -7.97 -9.18
N ALA A 120 -0.34 -7.10 -8.21
CA ALA A 120 0.40 -7.05 -6.95
C ALA A 120 -0.24 -7.98 -5.94
N THR A 121 0.45 -9.05 -5.51
CA THR A 121 -0.11 -10.02 -4.57
C THR A 121 0.98 -10.78 -3.81
N THR A 122 0.66 -11.18 -2.58
CA THR A 122 1.43 -12.15 -1.79
C THR A 122 0.79 -13.54 -1.79
N GLU A 123 -0.39 -13.70 -2.39
CA GLU A 123 -1.11 -14.96 -2.48
C GLU A 123 -0.47 -15.90 -3.51
N GLY A 124 -0.12 -17.11 -3.06
CA GLY A 124 0.45 -18.13 -3.91
C GLY A 124 -0.51 -18.56 -5.03
N PHE A 125 0.04 -18.85 -6.21
CA PHE A 125 -0.70 -19.33 -7.40
C PHE A 125 -1.75 -18.39 -8.00
N LEU A 126 -2.10 -17.26 -7.38
CA LEU A 126 -3.13 -16.34 -7.90
C LEU A 126 -2.82 -15.85 -9.31
N VAL A 127 -1.61 -15.34 -9.54
CA VAL A 127 -1.16 -14.86 -10.87
C VAL A 127 -1.16 -16.01 -11.88
N ALA A 128 -0.64 -17.18 -11.50
CA ALA A 128 -0.58 -18.35 -12.38
C ALA A 128 -1.97 -18.91 -12.72
N SER A 129 -2.92 -18.86 -11.78
CA SER A 129 -4.31 -19.24 -11.99
C SER A 129 -5.00 -18.27 -12.95
N THR A 130 -4.85 -16.96 -12.71
CA THR A 130 -5.39 -15.90 -13.57
C THR A 130 -4.83 -16.02 -14.98
N ASN A 131 -3.53 -16.25 -15.13
CA ASN A 131 -2.88 -16.44 -16.43
C ASN A 131 -3.44 -17.65 -17.21
N ARG A 132 -3.77 -18.75 -16.52
CA ARG A 132 -4.45 -19.90 -17.14
C ARG A 132 -5.86 -19.53 -17.63
N GLY A 133 -6.58 -18.71 -16.87
CA GLY A 133 -7.86 -18.15 -17.27
C GLY A 133 -7.76 -17.26 -18.52
N CYS A 134 -6.79 -16.33 -18.55
CA CYS A 134 -6.51 -15.49 -19.72
C CYS A 134 -6.23 -16.35 -20.96
N LYS A 135 -5.42 -17.40 -20.83
CA LYS A 135 -5.13 -18.33 -21.93
C LYS A 135 -6.39 -19.04 -22.44
N ALA A 136 -7.28 -19.46 -21.55
CA ALA A 136 -8.54 -20.10 -21.94
C ALA A 136 -9.45 -19.13 -22.69
N ILE A 137 -9.63 -17.91 -22.17
CA ILE A 137 -10.42 -16.84 -22.83
C ILE A 137 -9.85 -16.53 -24.22
N TYR A 138 -8.53 -16.36 -24.31
CA TYR A 138 -7.86 -16.07 -25.57
C TYR A 138 -8.11 -17.18 -26.61
N ALA A 139 -7.98 -18.45 -26.20
CA ALA A 139 -8.24 -19.59 -27.08
C ALA A 139 -9.71 -19.71 -27.51
N SER A 140 -10.65 -19.11 -26.74
CA SER A 140 -12.07 -19.03 -27.08
C SER A 140 -12.43 -17.86 -28.00
N GLY A 141 -11.46 -17.08 -28.48
CA GLY A 141 -11.70 -15.91 -29.34
C GLY A 141 -11.83 -14.59 -28.59
N GLY A 142 -11.49 -14.57 -27.29
CA GLY A 142 -11.52 -13.36 -26.47
C GLY A 142 -12.81 -13.16 -25.67
N ALA A 143 -12.87 -12.06 -24.94
CA ALA A 143 -14.03 -11.63 -24.17
C ALA A 143 -14.52 -10.25 -24.64
N THR A 144 -15.80 -9.96 -24.39
CA THR A 144 -16.41 -8.64 -24.64
C THR A 144 -16.92 -8.06 -23.33
N SER A 145 -16.71 -6.76 -23.11
CA SER A 145 -17.19 -6.06 -21.92
C SER A 145 -17.95 -4.79 -22.27
N VAL A 146 -18.91 -4.42 -21.40
CA VAL A 146 -19.69 -3.18 -21.53
C VAL A 146 -19.87 -2.58 -20.14
N VAL A 147 -19.64 -1.27 -20.00
CA VAL A 147 -19.90 -0.53 -18.77
C VAL A 147 -21.36 -0.07 -18.75
N LEU A 148 -22.16 -0.62 -17.83
CA LEU A 148 -23.60 -0.33 -17.74
C LEU A 148 -23.92 0.96 -16.97
N ARG A 149 -23.14 1.25 -15.93
CA ARG A 149 -23.30 2.44 -15.08
C ARG A 149 -21.96 2.82 -14.48
N ASP A 150 -21.66 4.12 -14.48
CA ASP A 150 -20.50 4.70 -13.82
C ASP A 150 -20.98 5.85 -12.93
N ALA A 151 -20.93 5.63 -11.61
CA ALA A 151 -21.35 6.63 -10.64
C ALA A 151 -20.70 6.38 -9.28
N MET A 152 -20.04 7.40 -8.73
CA MET A 152 -19.61 7.43 -7.34
C MET A 152 -20.76 7.94 -6.46
N THR A 153 -20.95 7.32 -5.28
CA THR A 153 -21.96 7.76 -4.32
C THR A 153 -21.31 8.29 -3.05
N ARG A 154 -21.95 9.28 -2.44
CA ARG A 154 -21.72 9.69 -1.05
C ARG A 154 -23.07 9.88 -0.39
N ALA A 155 -23.18 9.42 0.85
CA ALA A 155 -24.41 9.51 1.64
C ALA A 155 -24.14 10.30 2.92
N PRO A 156 -24.26 11.64 2.91
CA PRO A 156 -24.13 12.44 4.12
C PRO A 156 -25.30 12.16 5.07
N VAL A 157 -25.02 12.15 6.37
CA VAL A 157 -26.05 12.06 7.41
C VAL A 157 -26.34 13.47 7.91
N VAL A 158 -27.59 13.90 7.76
CA VAL A 158 -28.07 15.18 8.28
C VAL A 158 -29.04 14.96 9.42
N ARG A 159 -28.98 15.81 10.45
CA ARG A 159 -29.92 15.80 11.57
C ARG A 159 -30.80 17.03 11.49
N LEU A 160 -32.10 16.83 11.69
CA LEU A 160 -33.08 17.90 11.78
C LEU A 160 -33.74 17.86 13.15
N GLY A 161 -34.24 19.01 13.61
CA GLY A 161 -34.79 19.15 14.96
C GLY A 161 -36.03 18.29 15.23
N THR A 162 -36.72 17.82 14.18
CA THR A 162 -37.89 16.93 14.29
C THR A 162 -37.94 15.95 13.12
N ALA A 163 -38.59 14.80 13.32
CA ALA A 163 -38.85 13.84 12.25
C ALA A 163 -39.69 14.45 11.11
N LYS A 164 -40.60 15.38 11.42
CA LYS A 164 -41.40 16.10 10.43
C LYS A 164 -40.52 16.85 9.43
N ARG A 165 -39.52 17.60 9.91
CA ARG A 165 -38.58 18.32 9.05
C ARG A 165 -37.75 17.38 8.18
N ALA A 166 -37.37 16.22 8.70
CA ALA A 166 -36.66 15.21 7.92
C ALA A 166 -37.51 14.65 6.78
N ALA A 167 -38.79 14.41 7.04
CA ALA A 167 -39.73 14.02 6.00
C ALA A 167 -39.89 15.13 4.94
N GLU A 168 -40.07 16.39 5.36
CA GLU A 168 -40.16 17.55 4.46
C GLU A 168 -38.92 17.68 3.57
N LEU A 169 -37.71 17.53 4.13
CA LEU A 169 -36.46 17.56 3.36
C LEU A 169 -36.38 16.41 2.36
N LYS A 170 -36.74 15.19 2.76
CA LYS A 170 -36.75 14.03 1.87
C LYS A 170 -37.69 14.27 0.68
N PHE A 171 -38.91 14.74 0.93
CA PHE A 171 -39.85 15.05 -0.14
C PHE A 171 -39.35 16.16 -1.07
N ALA A 172 -38.68 17.18 -0.53
CA ALA A 172 -38.09 18.23 -1.35
C ALA A 172 -37.00 17.69 -2.29
N LEU A 173 -36.17 16.74 -1.83
CA LEU A 173 -35.09 16.14 -2.63
C LEU A 173 -35.59 15.10 -3.64
N ASP A 174 -36.69 14.39 -3.35
CA ASP A 174 -37.24 13.37 -4.25
C ASP A 174 -37.98 14.00 -5.46
N VAL A 175 -38.33 15.28 -5.39
CA VAL A 175 -39.11 16.02 -6.42
C VAL A 175 -38.24 16.99 -7.24
N SER A 176 -36.98 17.20 -6.84
CA SER A 176 -35.98 18.02 -7.54
C SER A 176 -35.15 17.20 -8.53
#